data_AF-A0A929FAJ1-F1
#
_entry.id   AF-A0A929FAJ1-F1
#
_cell.length_a   1.000
_cell.length_b   1.000
_cell.length_c   1.000
_cell.angle_alpha   90.00
_cell.angle_beta   90.00
_cell.angle_gamma   90.00
#
_symmetry.space_group_name_H-M   'P 1'
#
loop_
_entity.id
_entity.type
_entity.pdbx_description
1 polymer ?
#
loop_
_entity_poly.entity_id
_entity_poly.type
_entity_poly.pdbx_seq_one_letter_code
_entity_poly.pdbx_strand_id
1 'polypeptide(L)'
;HYIVARESFRGIQGKFLQWMGCYSIRRGLGDRASIAQTLSLLKQPQARVVIFPEGGCSYQNDTVMPFRSGAIQMPLQVMAQLAKKDPDADMYVVPISLKYRYTQPMAAVIEQTLRGLEQELEVVPLQPEDFYQRLLAIAAQVITRIETEFSLPSTPDLDWNQRIQRLRHHVIAQCEQQLGLSPNGAPIRERVYKIQALLESEEPRTMAEEDTLYRTTVRLLNFDAIYDGYVAANPTPERFLDTLMRLEREVYQIEHIQPKAHRQAIFRVGEPINLKHYVTDFREDKIGTVNHLTEQLRHNVQKNLAN
;
A
#
# COMPACT_ATOMS: atom_id res chain seq x y z
N HIS A 1 -6.48 19.90 4.89
CA HIS A 1 -6.45 18.76 5.82
C HIS A 1 -5.96 17.50 5.12
N TYR A 2 -5.21 16.67 5.81
CA TYR A 2 -4.73 15.37 5.31
C TYR A 2 -5.23 14.26 6.23
N ILE A 3 -5.61 13.13 5.63
CA ILE A 3 -5.91 11.90 6.38
C ILE A 3 -4.63 11.09 6.49
N VAL A 4 -4.21 10.78 7.71
CA VAL A 4 -2.96 10.06 7.98
C VAL A 4 -3.24 8.87 8.89
N ALA A 5 -2.54 7.76 8.67
CA ALA A 5 -2.65 6.58 9.52
C ALA A 5 -2.29 6.93 10.97
N ARG A 6 -3.05 6.43 11.96
CA ARG A 6 -2.89 6.77 13.38
C ARG A 6 -1.46 6.50 13.89
N GLU A 7 -0.84 5.46 13.36
CA GLU A 7 0.50 4.98 13.69
C GLU A 7 1.57 6.06 13.42
N SER A 8 1.34 6.98 12.47
CA SER A 8 2.26 8.08 12.15
C SER A 8 2.21 9.23 13.16
N PHE A 9 1.27 9.26 14.11
CA PHE A 9 1.13 10.34 15.09
C PHE A 9 1.99 10.14 16.36
N ARG A 10 2.98 9.24 16.33
CA ARG A 10 3.88 9.00 17.46
C ARG A 10 4.99 10.07 17.53
N GLY A 11 5.37 10.47 18.75
CA GLY A 11 6.51 11.38 19.00
C GLY A 11 6.37 12.79 18.43
N ILE A 12 7.52 13.40 18.08
CA ILE A 12 7.62 14.79 17.57
C ILE A 12 6.97 14.92 16.19
N GLN A 13 7.07 13.88 15.35
CA GLN A 13 6.45 13.84 14.03
C GLN A 13 4.92 13.98 14.13
N GLY A 14 4.29 13.33 15.12
CA GLY A 14 2.85 13.47 15.34
C GLY A 14 2.40 14.89 15.65
N LYS A 15 3.16 15.62 16.47
CA LYS A 15 2.86 17.04 16.77
C LYS A 15 2.97 17.91 15.52
N PHE A 16 4.00 17.67 14.70
CA PHE A 16 4.17 18.37 13.42
C PHE A 16 3.03 18.08 12.44
N LEU A 17 2.59 16.82 12.32
CA LEU A 17 1.45 16.43 11.50
C LEU A 17 0.15 17.12 11.95
N GLN A 18 -0.11 17.20 13.26
CA GLN A 18 -1.28 17.91 13.78
C GLN A 18 -1.24 19.40 13.43
N TRP A 19 -0.07 20.03 13.55
CA TRP A 19 0.13 21.44 13.18
C TRP A 19 -0.14 21.70 11.68
N MET A 20 0.18 20.74 10.81
CA MET A 20 -0.17 20.79 9.38
C MET A 20 -1.65 20.49 9.07
N GLY A 21 -2.49 20.31 10.10
CA GLY A 21 -3.91 20.02 9.95
C GLY A 21 -4.21 18.59 9.50
N CYS A 22 -3.30 17.65 9.76
CA CYS A 22 -3.53 16.22 9.58
C CYS A 22 -4.41 15.67 10.70
N TYR A 23 -5.28 14.72 10.38
CA TYR A 23 -6.05 13.95 11.37
C TYR A 23 -5.88 12.45 11.13
N SER A 24 -6.03 11.69 12.21
CA SER A 24 -5.77 10.25 12.20
C SER A 24 -6.93 9.47 11.58
N ILE A 25 -6.62 8.32 10.97
CA ILE A 25 -7.57 7.25 10.68
C ILE A 25 -7.03 5.92 11.21
N ARG A 26 -7.87 5.14 11.89
CA ARG A 26 -7.56 3.76 12.26
C ARG A 26 -7.86 2.85 11.08
N ARG A 27 -6.83 2.17 10.58
CA ARG A 27 -6.98 1.16 9.52
C ARG A 27 -7.43 -0.17 10.13
N GLY A 28 -8.08 -1.02 9.34
CA GLY A 28 -8.48 -2.37 9.77
C GLY A 28 -9.71 -2.45 10.69
N LEU A 29 -10.14 -1.33 11.30
CA LEU A 29 -11.33 -1.23 12.12
C LEU A 29 -12.27 -0.13 11.61
N GLY A 30 -13.55 -0.22 11.96
CA GLY A 30 -14.53 0.82 11.64
C GLY A 30 -14.27 2.10 12.44
N ASP A 31 -13.64 3.09 11.82
CA ASP A 31 -13.33 4.38 12.47
C ASP A 31 -14.43 5.43 12.23
N ARG A 32 -15.53 5.30 12.99
CA ARG A 32 -16.67 6.22 12.89
C ARG A 32 -16.30 7.67 13.20
N ALA A 33 -15.35 7.90 14.11
CA ALA A 33 -14.92 9.24 14.49
C ALA A 33 -14.20 9.94 13.33
N SER A 34 -13.27 9.25 12.66
CA SER A 34 -12.55 9.79 11.52
C SER A 34 -13.44 10.03 10.31
N ILE A 35 -14.43 9.15 10.08
CA ILE A 35 -15.46 9.35 9.04
C ILE A 35 -16.29 10.60 9.37
N ALA A 36 -16.77 10.74 10.60
CA ALA A 36 -17.55 11.92 11.02
C ALA A 36 -16.74 13.22 10.88
N GLN A 37 -15.46 13.19 11.24
CA GLN A 37 -14.55 14.31 11.05
C GLN A 37 -14.37 14.66 9.56
N THR A 38 -14.17 13.66 8.70
CA THR A 38 -14.06 13.86 7.24
C THR A 38 -15.31 14.52 6.68
N LEU A 39 -16.50 14.01 7.05
CA LEU A 39 -17.78 14.57 6.63
C LEU A 39 -17.99 16.00 7.15
N SER A 40 -17.56 16.29 8.37
CA SER A 40 -17.61 17.64 8.95
C SER A 40 -16.74 18.62 8.16
N LEU A 41 -15.48 18.23 7.88
CA LEU A 41 -14.54 19.04 7.11
C LEU A 41 -15.04 19.31 5.69
N LEU A 42 -15.54 18.29 4.99
CA LEU A 42 -16.04 18.42 3.62
C LEU A 42 -17.28 19.33 3.50
N LYS A 43 -18.02 19.55 4.59
CA LYS A 43 -19.17 20.47 4.62
C LYS A 43 -18.78 21.93 4.81
N GLN A 44 -17.53 22.20 5.20
CA GLN A 44 -17.07 23.56 5.41
C GLN A 44 -16.90 24.28 4.06
N PRO A 45 -17.16 25.59 4.00
CA PRO A 45 -16.82 26.39 2.81
C PRO A 45 -15.34 26.25 2.48
N GLN A 46 -15.01 26.11 1.19
CA GLN A 46 -13.63 26.01 0.70
C GLN A 46 -12.83 24.83 1.29
N ALA A 47 -13.51 23.75 1.71
CA ALA A 47 -12.86 22.56 2.24
C ALA A 47 -11.83 21.98 1.27
N ARG A 48 -10.61 21.75 1.77
CA ARG A 48 -9.52 21.07 1.05
C ARG A 48 -9.08 19.86 1.85
N VAL A 49 -9.45 18.67 1.37
CA VAL A 49 -9.08 17.40 1.99
C VAL A 49 -8.27 16.58 0.99
N VAL A 50 -7.06 16.20 1.38
CA VAL A 50 -6.21 15.30 0.60
C VAL A 50 -6.32 13.90 1.19
N ILE A 51 -6.66 12.94 0.34
CA ILE A 51 -6.85 11.53 0.70
C ILE A 51 -5.98 10.68 -0.22
N PHE A 52 -5.25 9.73 0.37
CA PHE A 52 -4.59 8.65 -0.36
C PHE A 52 -5.52 7.43 -0.34
N PRO A 53 -6.34 7.22 -1.40
CA PRO A 53 -7.45 6.26 -1.37
C PRO A 53 -6.99 4.81 -1.30
N GLU A 54 -5.72 4.52 -1.59
CA GLU A 54 -5.11 3.19 -1.45
C GLU A 54 -5.05 2.70 0.01
N GLY A 55 -5.03 3.62 0.99
CA GLY A 55 -5.02 3.29 2.42
C GLY A 55 -3.73 2.64 2.93
N GLY A 56 -2.67 2.62 2.12
CA GLY A 56 -1.34 2.14 2.46
C GLY A 56 -0.33 2.50 1.35
N CYS A 57 0.96 2.31 1.63
CA CYS A 57 1.99 2.45 0.61
C CYS A 57 2.09 1.15 -0.20
N SER A 58 2.00 1.24 -1.53
CA SER A 58 2.23 0.09 -2.40
C SER A 58 3.71 -0.28 -2.43
N TYR A 59 4.63 0.68 -2.22
CA TYR A 59 6.07 0.61 -2.48
C TYR A 59 6.42 0.16 -3.91
N GLN A 60 5.50 0.35 -4.86
CA GLN A 60 5.73 0.18 -6.29
C GLN A 60 5.52 1.54 -6.96
N ASN A 61 6.50 1.99 -7.72
CA ASN A 61 6.45 3.31 -8.34
C ASN A 61 5.51 3.42 -9.56
N ASP A 62 5.10 2.27 -10.12
CA ASP A 62 4.34 2.20 -11.39
C ASP A 62 2.95 1.57 -11.25
N THR A 63 2.57 1.12 -10.06
CA THR A 63 1.32 0.40 -9.84
C THR A 63 0.51 1.07 -8.74
N VAL A 64 -0.71 1.47 -9.08
CA VAL A 64 -1.69 2.02 -8.16
C VAL A 64 -2.50 0.86 -7.58
N MET A 65 -2.62 0.81 -6.26
CA MET A 65 -3.45 -0.21 -5.61
C MET A 65 -4.95 0.10 -5.79
N PRO A 66 -5.83 -0.89 -5.61
CA PRO A 66 -7.26 -0.64 -5.57
C PRO A 66 -7.61 0.48 -4.59
N PHE A 67 -8.44 1.41 -5.03
CA PHE A 67 -8.89 2.53 -4.22
C PHE A 67 -9.99 2.07 -3.26
N ARG A 68 -9.90 2.52 -2.01
CA ARG A 68 -10.97 2.32 -1.03
C ARG A 68 -12.13 3.26 -1.36
N SER A 69 -13.29 2.68 -1.59
CA SER A 69 -14.53 3.37 -1.96
C SER A 69 -14.93 4.50 -1.01
N GLY A 70 -14.57 4.41 0.28
CA GLY A 70 -14.83 5.43 1.29
C GLY A 70 -14.30 6.82 0.91
N ALA A 71 -13.16 6.90 0.20
CA ALA A 71 -12.59 8.16 -0.26
C ALA A 71 -13.49 8.90 -1.27
N ILE A 72 -14.35 8.16 -1.99
CA ILE A 72 -15.28 8.68 -3.01
C ILE A 72 -16.69 8.79 -2.44
N GLN A 73 -17.10 7.82 -1.63
CA GLN A 73 -18.41 7.80 -1.00
C GLN A 73 -18.64 9.00 -0.08
N MET A 74 -17.68 9.36 0.76
CA MET A 74 -17.82 10.48 1.70
C MET A 74 -18.08 11.83 1.00
N PRO A 75 -17.28 12.26 0.00
CA PRO A 75 -17.55 13.52 -0.69
C PRO A 75 -18.84 13.47 -1.53
N LEU A 76 -19.20 12.34 -2.15
CA LEU A 76 -20.51 12.19 -2.81
C LEU A 76 -21.68 12.36 -1.84
N GLN A 77 -21.59 11.77 -0.64
CA GLN A 77 -22.61 11.93 0.40
C GLN A 77 -22.77 13.40 0.82
N VAL A 78 -21.66 14.13 0.93
CA VAL A 78 -21.69 15.56 1.26
C VAL A 78 -22.27 16.36 0.09
N MET A 79 -21.83 16.12 -1.14
CA MET A 79 -22.35 16.78 -2.32
C MET A 79 -23.86 16.58 -2.48
N ALA A 80 -24.36 15.36 -2.28
CA ALA A 80 -25.78 15.06 -2.34
C ALA A 80 -26.61 15.79 -1.26
N GLN A 81 -26.01 16.09 -0.10
CA GLN A 81 -26.61 16.90 0.97
C GLN A 81 -26.58 18.40 0.64
N LEU A 82 -25.48 18.90 0.07
CA LEU A 82 -25.34 20.30 -0.33
C LEU A 82 -26.30 20.64 -1.48
N ALA A 83 -26.40 19.79 -2.50
CA ALA A 83 -27.30 19.97 -3.64
C ALA A 83 -28.79 20.07 -3.27
N LYS A 84 -29.20 19.63 -2.06
CA LYS A 84 -30.58 19.82 -1.57
C LYS A 84 -30.83 21.23 -1.02
N LYS A 85 -29.79 21.89 -0.52
CA LYS A 85 -29.87 23.21 0.12
C LYS A 85 -29.52 24.33 -0.86
N ASP A 86 -28.55 24.04 -1.72
CA ASP A 86 -28.01 24.97 -2.69
C ASP A 86 -27.81 24.22 -4.01
N PRO A 87 -28.68 24.43 -5.01
CA PRO A 87 -28.54 23.83 -6.33
C PRO A 87 -27.24 24.19 -7.05
N ASP A 88 -26.61 25.32 -6.68
CA ASP A 88 -25.39 25.83 -7.30
C ASP A 88 -24.10 25.36 -6.59
N ALA A 89 -24.23 24.60 -5.49
CA ALA A 89 -23.09 24.03 -4.81
C ALA A 89 -22.30 23.08 -5.72
N ASP A 90 -20.98 23.20 -5.70
CA ASP A 90 -20.05 22.34 -6.42
C ASP A 90 -19.03 21.71 -5.47
N MET A 91 -18.58 20.50 -5.81
CA MET A 91 -17.49 19.82 -5.11
C MET A 91 -16.67 19.02 -6.11
N TYR A 92 -15.36 19.27 -6.13
CA TYR A 92 -14.46 18.65 -7.09
C TYR A 92 -13.58 17.60 -6.43
N VAL A 93 -13.42 16.47 -7.12
CA VAL A 93 -12.35 15.50 -6.84
C VAL A 93 -11.28 15.71 -7.90
N VAL A 94 -10.06 16.02 -7.45
CA VAL A 94 -8.92 16.25 -8.34
C VAL A 94 -7.97 15.07 -8.22
N PRO A 95 -7.85 14.20 -9.24
CA PRO A 95 -6.89 13.09 -9.21
C PRO A 95 -5.47 13.65 -9.33
N ILE A 96 -4.61 13.27 -8.37
CA ILE A 96 -3.19 13.61 -8.39
C ILE A 96 -2.39 12.32 -8.48
N SER A 97 -1.48 12.25 -9.44
CA SER A 97 -0.56 11.13 -9.64
C SER A 97 0.84 11.53 -9.23
N LEU A 98 1.53 10.65 -8.52
CA LEU A 98 2.87 10.87 -8.00
C LEU A 98 3.78 9.74 -8.47
N LYS A 99 4.85 10.09 -9.19
CA LYS A 99 5.87 9.16 -9.66
C LYS A 99 7.25 9.64 -9.26
N TYR A 100 8.10 8.74 -8.79
CA TYR A 100 9.50 9.02 -8.51
C TYR A 100 10.39 8.57 -9.66
N ARG A 101 11.45 9.30 -9.97
CA ARG A 101 12.49 8.86 -10.92
C ARG A 101 13.87 9.10 -10.34
N TYR A 102 14.77 8.15 -10.50
CA TYR A 102 16.18 8.37 -10.17
C TYR A 102 16.79 9.39 -11.14
N THR A 103 17.67 10.22 -10.60
CA THR A 103 18.28 11.34 -11.35
C THR A 103 19.65 11.01 -11.91
N GLN A 104 20.15 9.80 -11.68
CA GLN A 104 21.45 9.33 -12.10
C GLN A 104 21.37 7.89 -12.65
N PRO A 105 22.36 7.43 -13.44
CA PRO A 105 22.47 6.02 -13.81
C PRO A 105 22.59 5.13 -12.56
N MET A 106 21.75 4.09 -12.48
CA MET A 106 21.64 3.26 -11.28
C MET A 106 22.30 1.89 -11.40
N ALA A 107 22.94 1.57 -12.52
CA ALA A 107 23.54 0.25 -12.75
C ALA A 107 24.54 -0.15 -11.65
N ALA A 108 25.42 0.76 -11.23
CA ALA A 108 26.38 0.51 -10.15
C ALA A 108 25.71 0.28 -8.79
N VAL A 109 24.60 0.98 -8.51
CA VAL A 109 23.84 0.83 -7.27
C VAL A 109 23.08 -0.49 -7.26
N ILE A 110 22.51 -0.88 -8.41
CA ILE A 110 21.87 -2.19 -8.59
C ILE A 110 22.90 -3.30 -8.40
N GLU A 111 24.06 -3.21 -9.05
CA GLU A 111 25.17 -4.16 -8.91
C GLU A 111 25.57 -4.35 -7.45
N GLN A 112 25.78 -3.25 -6.73
CA GLN A 112 26.17 -3.29 -5.32
C GLN A 112 25.07 -3.91 -4.44
N THR A 113 23.81 -3.60 -4.72
CA THR A 113 22.67 -4.13 -3.96
C THR A 113 22.50 -5.63 -4.21
N LEU A 114 22.63 -6.09 -5.47
CA LEU A 114 22.63 -7.50 -5.81
C LEU A 114 23.75 -8.25 -5.08
N ARG A 115 24.99 -7.76 -5.14
CA ARG A 115 26.12 -8.38 -4.44
C ARG A 115 25.91 -8.50 -2.93
N GLY A 116 25.36 -7.46 -2.30
CA GLY A 116 25.07 -7.48 -0.88
C GLY A 116 24.06 -8.57 -0.50
N LEU A 117 23.00 -8.72 -1.29
CA LEU A 117 22.00 -9.77 -1.09
C LEU A 117 22.56 -11.16 -1.41
N GLU A 118 23.33 -11.30 -2.49
CA GLU A 118 23.97 -12.56 -2.88
C GLU A 118 24.91 -13.08 -1.78
N GLN A 119 25.72 -12.19 -1.21
CA GLN A 119 26.62 -12.53 -0.12
C GLN A 119 25.87 -12.97 1.14
N GLU A 120 24.82 -12.24 1.55
CA GLU A 120 24.02 -12.56 2.73
C GLU A 120 23.19 -13.84 2.55
N LEU A 121 22.76 -14.10 1.32
CA LEU A 121 21.95 -15.27 0.98
C LEU A 121 22.78 -16.50 0.60
N GLU A 122 24.09 -16.35 0.47
CA GLU A 122 25.03 -17.34 -0.07
C GLU A 122 24.62 -17.82 -1.48
N VAL A 123 24.09 -16.90 -2.29
CA VAL A 123 23.65 -17.18 -3.66
C VAL A 123 24.81 -16.93 -4.62
N VAL A 124 25.16 -17.96 -5.39
CA VAL A 124 26.10 -17.85 -6.51
C VAL A 124 25.32 -17.78 -7.81
N PRO A 125 25.26 -16.62 -8.49
CA PRO A 125 24.48 -16.48 -9.71
C PRO A 125 25.12 -17.24 -10.88
N LEU A 126 24.29 -17.97 -11.63
CA LEU A 126 24.73 -18.70 -12.82
C LEU A 126 25.09 -17.76 -13.99
N GLN A 127 24.45 -16.60 -14.05
CA GLN A 127 24.65 -15.56 -15.07
C GLN A 127 24.98 -14.24 -14.35
N PRO A 128 26.24 -14.03 -13.92
CA PRO A 128 26.62 -12.87 -13.11
C PRO A 128 26.47 -11.52 -13.85
N GLU A 129 26.48 -11.55 -15.17
CA GLU A 129 26.25 -10.39 -16.04
C GLU A 129 24.78 -9.99 -16.19
N ASP A 130 23.84 -10.91 -15.96
CA ASP A 130 22.40 -10.64 -16.09
C ASP A 130 21.79 -10.29 -14.72
N PHE A 131 21.55 -8.99 -14.50
CA PHE A 131 20.93 -8.50 -13.28
C PHE A 131 19.59 -9.17 -13.01
N TYR A 132 18.76 -9.38 -14.02
CA TYR A 132 17.43 -9.95 -13.83
C TYR A 132 17.51 -11.40 -13.36
N GLN A 133 18.40 -12.21 -13.93
CA GLN A 133 18.62 -13.59 -13.45
C GLN A 133 19.15 -13.64 -12.02
N ARG A 134 20.02 -12.69 -11.65
CA ARG A 134 20.51 -12.54 -10.28
C ARG A 134 19.38 -12.20 -9.31
N LEU A 135 18.52 -11.26 -9.68
CA LEU A 135 17.32 -10.91 -8.92
C LEU A 135 16.40 -12.12 -8.72
N LEU A 136 16.16 -12.92 -9.76
CA LEU A 136 15.35 -14.13 -9.67
C LEU A 136 15.99 -15.17 -8.72
N ALA A 137 17.30 -15.38 -8.78
CA ALA A 137 18.01 -16.30 -7.91
C ALA A 137 17.96 -15.87 -6.43
N ILE A 138 18.18 -14.58 -6.15
CA ILE A 138 18.03 -13.98 -4.82
C ILE A 138 16.61 -14.18 -4.32
N ALA A 139 15.60 -13.83 -5.13
CA ALA A 139 14.22 -13.98 -4.74
C ALA A 139 13.91 -15.45 -4.42
N ALA A 140 14.29 -16.38 -5.30
CA ALA A 140 14.17 -17.83 -5.10
C ALA A 140 14.68 -18.30 -3.74
N GLN A 141 15.85 -17.82 -3.35
CA GLN A 141 16.43 -18.14 -2.06
C GLN A 141 15.67 -17.51 -0.89
N VAL A 142 15.24 -16.26 -1.01
CA VAL A 142 14.41 -15.59 0.01
C VAL A 142 13.12 -16.37 0.28
N ILE A 143 12.36 -16.75 -0.76
CA ILE A 143 11.13 -17.53 -0.57
C ILE A 143 11.43 -18.87 0.09
N THR A 144 12.47 -19.56 -0.34
CA THR A 144 12.82 -20.87 0.20
C THR A 144 13.19 -20.79 1.69
N ARG A 145 13.93 -19.74 2.10
CA ARG A 145 14.23 -19.47 3.50
C ARG A 145 12.94 -19.25 4.32
N ILE A 146 11.99 -18.48 3.80
CA ILE A 146 10.74 -18.17 4.50
C ILE A 146 9.81 -19.38 4.56
N GLU A 147 9.67 -20.13 3.47
CA GLU A 147 8.92 -21.39 3.47
C GLU A 147 9.48 -22.36 4.52
N THR A 148 10.80 -22.43 4.65
CA THR A 148 11.46 -23.24 5.69
C THR A 148 11.14 -22.73 7.10
N GLU A 149 11.21 -21.42 7.32
CA GLU A 149 10.86 -20.78 8.60
C GLU A 149 9.42 -21.10 9.03
N PHE A 150 8.47 -21.02 8.08
CA PHE A 150 7.06 -21.36 8.31
C PHE A 150 6.75 -22.85 8.14
N SER A 151 7.76 -23.72 8.04
CA SER A 151 7.59 -25.17 7.91
C SER A 151 6.67 -25.60 6.75
N LEU A 152 6.67 -24.84 5.65
CA LEU A 152 5.94 -25.16 4.44
C LEU A 152 6.74 -26.17 3.59
N PRO A 153 6.16 -27.33 3.23
CA PRO A 153 6.88 -28.30 2.41
C PRO A 153 7.11 -27.76 1.01
N SER A 154 8.31 -28.02 0.49
CA SER A 154 8.70 -27.72 -0.88
C SER A 154 7.76 -28.40 -1.87
N THR A 155 7.27 -27.63 -2.83
CA THR A 155 6.38 -28.11 -3.90
C THR A 155 7.02 -27.75 -5.23
N PRO A 156 7.73 -28.70 -5.88
CA PRO A 156 8.46 -28.45 -7.12
C PRO A 156 7.55 -28.03 -8.28
N ASP A 157 6.27 -28.41 -8.23
CA ASP A 157 5.30 -28.19 -9.31
C ASP A 157 4.66 -26.80 -9.29
N LEU A 158 4.90 -25.98 -8.26
CA LEU A 158 4.31 -24.65 -8.15
C LEU A 158 5.21 -23.60 -8.78
N ASP A 159 4.59 -22.72 -9.57
CA ASP A 159 5.26 -21.51 -10.02
C ASP A 159 5.52 -20.53 -8.86
N TRP A 160 6.33 -19.52 -9.15
CA TRP A 160 6.70 -18.48 -8.20
C TRP A 160 5.51 -17.77 -7.53
N ASN A 161 4.52 -17.37 -8.33
CA ASN A 161 3.36 -16.63 -7.83
C ASN A 161 2.48 -17.53 -6.96
N GLN A 162 2.34 -18.79 -7.33
CA GLN A 162 1.63 -19.80 -6.54
C GLN A 162 2.31 -20.05 -5.20
N ARG A 163 3.65 -20.14 -5.16
CA ARG A 163 4.42 -20.24 -3.90
C ARG A 163 4.21 -19.03 -3.00
N ILE A 164 4.33 -17.81 -3.53
CA ILE A 164 4.05 -16.58 -2.80
C ILE A 164 2.61 -16.59 -2.25
N GLN A 165 1.62 -16.90 -3.09
CA GLN A 165 0.22 -16.93 -2.67
C GLN A 165 0.00 -17.94 -1.55
N ARG A 166 0.52 -19.16 -1.69
CA ARG A 166 0.44 -20.20 -0.66
C ARG A 166 1.05 -19.75 0.66
N LEU A 167 2.26 -19.18 0.61
CA LEU A 167 2.94 -18.63 1.78
C LEU A 167 2.09 -17.53 2.45
N ARG A 168 1.60 -16.56 1.68
CA ARG A 168 0.75 -15.48 2.23
C ARG A 168 -0.49 -16.04 2.92
N HIS A 169 -1.19 -17.00 2.30
CA HIS A 169 -2.39 -17.61 2.88
C HIS A 169 -2.09 -18.40 4.16
N HIS A 170 -0.96 -19.11 4.20
CA HIS A 170 -0.54 -19.84 5.39
C HIS A 170 -0.21 -18.90 6.55
N VAL A 171 0.64 -17.90 6.31
CA VAL A 171 1.11 -16.96 7.34
C VAL A 171 -0.05 -16.12 7.90
N ILE A 172 -0.96 -15.61 7.06
CA ILE A 172 -2.12 -14.86 7.56
C ILE A 172 -3.07 -15.74 8.39
N ALA A 173 -3.29 -17.00 7.98
CA ALA A 173 -4.15 -17.93 8.71
C ALA A 173 -3.58 -18.27 10.08
N GLN A 174 -2.25 -18.45 10.17
CA GLN A 174 -1.56 -18.65 11.44
C GLN A 174 -1.72 -17.44 12.37
N CYS A 175 -1.55 -16.22 11.83
CA CYS A 175 -1.75 -14.99 12.61
C CYS A 175 -3.19 -14.85 13.12
N GLU A 176 -4.18 -15.15 12.27
CA GLU A 176 -5.59 -15.12 12.65
C GLU A 176 -5.93 -16.16 13.71
N GLN A 177 -5.39 -17.38 13.59
CA GLN A 177 -5.59 -18.44 14.56
C GLN A 177 -5.04 -18.06 15.94
N GLN A 178 -3.85 -17.46 16.01
CA GLN A 178 -3.26 -16.97 17.27
C GLN A 178 -4.12 -15.91 17.97
N LEU A 179 -4.83 -15.09 17.19
CA LEU A 179 -5.75 -14.06 17.70
C LEU A 179 -7.21 -14.53 17.83
N GLY A 180 -7.51 -15.80 17.53
CA GLY A 180 -8.88 -16.33 17.57
C GLY A 180 -9.82 -15.70 16.55
N LEU A 181 -9.30 -15.22 15.42
CA LEU A 181 -10.07 -14.59 14.35
C LEU A 181 -10.53 -15.62 13.33
N SER A 182 -11.79 -15.51 12.88
CA SER A 182 -12.30 -16.29 11.76
C SER A 182 -11.91 -15.65 10.43
N PRO A 183 -11.43 -16.43 9.43
CA PRO A 183 -11.24 -15.94 8.07
C PRO A 183 -12.56 -15.42 7.50
N ASN A 184 -12.54 -14.27 6.84
CA ASN A 184 -13.74 -13.61 6.33
C ASN A 184 -13.72 -13.36 4.81
N GLY A 185 -12.81 -14.00 4.07
CA GLY A 185 -12.67 -13.83 2.62
C GLY A 185 -12.22 -12.45 2.17
N ALA A 186 -11.94 -11.51 3.09
CA ALA A 186 -11.48 -10.19 2.75
C ALA A 186 -10.06 -10.23 2.14
N PRO A 187 -9.66 -9.22 1.36
CA PRO A 187 -8.29 -9.10 0.87
C PRO A 187 -7.26 -9.21 1.99
N ILE A 188 -6.13 -9.88 1.73
CA ILE A 188 -5.06 -10.13 2.73
C ILE A 188 -4.66 -8.85 3.46
N ARG A 189 -4.52 -7.75 2.73
CA ARG A 189 -4.17 -6.44 3.30
C ARG A 189 -5.17 -5.92 4.34
N GLU A 190 -6.47 -6.14 4.12
CA GLU A 190 -7.49 -5.74 5.09
C GLU A 190 -7.44 -6.61 6.34
N ARG A 191 -7.20 -7.90 6.16
CA ARG A 191 -6.99 -8.86 7.26
C ARG A 191 -5.76 -8.49 8.08
N VAL A 192 -4.65 -8.14 7.41
CA VAL A 192 -3.43 -7.63 8.05
C VAL A 192 -3.71 -6.36 8.86
N TYR A 193 -4.38 -5.36 8.30
CA TYR A 193 -4.68 -4.14 9.05
C TYR A 193 -5.58 -4.40 10.25
N LYS A 194 -6.51 -5.36 10.16
CA LYS A 194 -7.33 -5.76 11.30
C LYS A 194 -6.47 -6.38 12.41
N ILE A 195 -5.54 -7.27 12.07
CA ILE A 195 -4.58 -7.87 13.01
C ILE A 195 -3.76 -6.77 13.69
N GLN A 196 -3.14 -5.88 12.91
CA GLN A 196 -2.33 -4.77 13.44
C GLN A 196 -3.14 -3.87 14.40
N ALA A 197 -4.38 -3.55 14.04
CA ALA A 197 -5.24 -2.71 14.87
C ALA A 197 -5.65 -3.40 16.19
N LEU A 198 -5.80 -4.73 16.18
CA LEU A 198 -6.07 -5.50 17.39
C LEU A 198 -4.86 -5.54 18.32
N LEU A 199 -3.66 -5.77 17.77
CA LEU A 199 -2.41 -5.70 18.52
C LEU A 199 -2.25 -4.34 19.20
N GLU A 200 -2.55 -3.23 18.51
CA GLU A 200 -2.51 -1.89 19.12
C GLU A 200 -3.59 -1.63 20.21
N SER A 201 -4.61 -2.48 20.31
CA SER A 201 -5.80 -2.24 21.15
C SER A 201 -5.91 -3.14 22.39
N GLU A 202 -5.25 -4.30 22.39
CA GLU A 202 -5.24 -5.22 23.53
C GLU A 202 -4.14 -4.85 24.53
N GLU A 203 -4.35 -5.13 25.83
CA GLU A 203 -3.25 -5.07 26.79
C GLU A 203 -2.25 -6.21 26.47
N PRO A 204 -0.93 -5.94 26.49
CA PRO A 204 0.07 -6.78 25.84
C PRO A 204 0.11 -8.21 26.40
N ARG A 205 -0.04 -9.21 25.53
CA ARG A 205 0.28 -10.62 25.80
C ARG A 205 1.79 -10.80 25.70
N THR A 206 2.54 -10.22 26.64
CA THR A 206 4.02 -10.04 26.59
C THR A 206 4.53 -9.22 25.39
N MET A 207 5.52 -8.35 25.63
CA MET A 207 6.07 -7.45 24.60
C MET A 207 6.72 -8.20 23.41
N ALA A 208 7.26 -9.40 23.65
CA ALA A 208 8.03 -10.15 22.65
C ALA A 208 7.14 -10.89 21.63
N GLU A 209 6.03 -11.47 22.08
CA GLU A 209 5.09 -12.17 21.20
C GLU A 209 4.34 -11.17 20.31
N GLU A 210 3.98 -10.01 20.86
CA GLU A 210 3.34 -8.92 20.11
C GLU A 210 4.26 -8.35 19.03
N ASP A 211 5.55 -8.10 19.34
CA ASP A 211 6.53 -7.63 18.35
C ASP A 211 6.74 -8.67 17.24
N THR A 212 6.82 -9.96 17.58
CA THR A 212 6.97 -11.05 16.59
C THR A 212 5.79 -11.12 15.64
N LEU A 213 4.57 -11.05 16.17
CA LEU A 213 3.35 -11.10 15.36
C LEU A 213 3.21 -9.83 14.51
N TYR A 214 3.52 -8.66 15.06
CA TYR A 214 3.56 -7.40 14.31
C TYR A 214 4.56 -7.47 13.16
N ARG A 215 5.79 -7.92 13.40
CA ARG A 215 6.82 -8.12 12.36
C ARG A 215 6.34 -9.06 11.26
N THR A 216 5.64 -10.12 11.62
CA THR A 216 5.04 -11.06 10.66
C THR A 216 4.00 -10.36 9.76
N THR A 217 3.18 -9.47 10.32
CA THR A 217 2.25 -8.67 9.51
C THR A 217 2.95 -7.68 8.57
N VAL A 218 4.06 -7.10 8.99
CA VAL A 218 4.88 -6.21 8.15
C VAL A 218 5.47 -6.99 6.97
N ARG A 219 5.96 -8.20 7.23
CA ARG A 219 6.44 -9.12 6.19
C ARG A 219 5.34 -9.47 5.20
N LEU A 220 4.13 -9.80 5.66
CA LEU A 220 2.98 -10.05 4.79
C LEU A 220 2.68 -8.87 3.84
N LEU A 221 2.72 -7.63 4.33
CA LEU A 221 2.53 -6.43 3.49
C LEU A 221 3.70 -6.22 2.52
N ASN A 222 4.93 -6.56 2.92
CA ASN A 222 6.09 -6.50 2.04
C ASN A 222 5.93 -7.46 0.86
N PHE A 223 5.50 -8.70 1.14
CA PHE A 223 5.26 -9.72 0.12
C PHE A 223 4.05 -9.44 -0.73
N ASP A 224 2.99 -8.82 -0.19
CA ASP A 224 1.76 -8.51 -0.93
C ASP A 224 2.02 -7.81 -2.28
N ALA A 225 3.05 -6.97 -2.30
CA ALA A 225 3.46 -6.20 -3.47
C ALA A 225 4.73 -6.73 -4.17
N ILE A 226 5.13 -7.98 -3.92
CA ILE A 226 6.08 -8.73 -4.76
C ILE A 226 5.27 -9.72 -5.61
N TYR A 227 5.36 -9.61 -6.93
CA TYR A 227 4.84 -10.61 -7.85
C TYR A 227 5.78 -10.73 -9.06
N ASP A 228 5.83 -11.91 -9.65
CA ASP A 228 6.65 -12.14 -10.84
C ASP A 228 6.12 -11.32 -12.02
N GLY A 229 7.04 -10.71 -12.77
CA GLY A 229 6.70 -9.92 -13.94
C GLY A 229 6.66 -8.40 -13.74
N TYR A 230 6.77 -7.87 -12.51
CA TYR A 230 6.83 -6.40 -12.32
C TYR A 230 8.03 -5.78 -13.05
N VAL A 231 9.23 -6.33 -12.80
CA VAL A 231 10.46 -5.93 -13.47
C VAL A 231 10.46 -6.37 -14.94
N ALA A 232 10.10 -7.62 -15.24
CA ALA A 232 10.12 -8.13 -16.61
C ALA A 232 9.19 -7.35 -17.56
N ALA A 233 8.03 -6.88 -17.09
CA ALA A 233 7.09 -6.13 -17.91
C ALA A 233 7.65 -4.78 -18.40
N ASN A 234 8.54 -4.15 -17.62
CA ASN A 234 9.26 -2.94 -18.03
C ASN A 234 10.52 -2.77 -17.16
N PRO A 235 11.69 -3.24 -17.60
CA PRO A 235 12.88 -3.34 -16.76
C PRO A 235 13.57 -1.98 -16.57
N THR A 236 12.92 -1.08 -15.83
CA THR A 236 13.51 0.22 -15.46
C THR A 236 14.30 0.10 -14.15
N PRO A 237 15.28 0.99 -13.91
CA PRO A 237 15.98 1.06 -12.64
C PRO A 237 15.06 1.23 -11.43
N GLU A 238 13.97 1.98 -11.56
CA GLU A 238 12.97 2.15 -10.50
C GLU A 238 12.34 0.83 -10.12
N ARG A 239 11.83 0.06 -11.10
CA ARG A 239 11.21 -1.23 -10.81
C ARG A 239 12.18 -2.21 -10.20
N PHE A 240 13.41 -2.22 -10.74
CA PHE A 240 14.46 -3.11 -10.27
C PHE A 240 14.81 -2.82 -8.80
N LEU A 241 15.05 -1.55 -8.46
CA LEU A 241 15.37 -1.15 -7.10
C LEU A 241 14.18 -1.25 -6.15
N ASP A 242 12.94 -1.02 -6.61
CA ASP A 242 11.74 -1.24 -5.81
C ASP A 242 11.63 -2.72 -5.39
N THR A 243 11.95 -3.66 -6.29
CA THR A 243 11.98 -5.09 -5.96
C THR A 243 13.16 -5.42 -5.04
N LEU A 244 14.37 -4.97 -5.35
CA LEU A 244 15.56 -5.24 -4.53
C LEU A 244 15.41 -4.73 -3.11
N MET A 245 14.97 -3.48 -2.94
CA MET A 245 14.77 -2.90 -1.61
C MET A 245 13.78 -3.71 -0.78
N ARG A 246 12.77 -4.35 -1.37
CA ARG A 246 11.88 -5.23 -0.61
C ARG A 246 12.54 -6.51 -0.15
N LEU A 247 13.39 -7.08 -1.00
CA LEU A 247 14.19 -8.24 -0.64
C LEU A 247 15.17 -7.86 0.47
N GLU A 248 15.80 -6.69 0.40
CA GLU A 248 16.63 -6.17 1.49
C GLU A 248 15.87 -5.97 2.80
N ARG A 249 14.63 -5.45 2.76
CA ARG A 249 13.79 -5.31 3.97
C ARG A 249 13.60 -6.65 4.66
N GLU A 250 13.38 -7.70 3.88
CA GLU A 250 13.25 -9.07 4.39
C GLU A 250 14.59 -9.60 4.89
N VAL A 251 15.63 -9.58 4.06
CA VAL A 251 16.92 -10.20 4.34
C VAL A 251 17.63 -9.54 5.52
N TYR A 252 17.63 -8.22 5.56
CA TYR A 252 18.29 -7.46 6.63
C TYR A 252 17.36 -7.09 7.79
N GLN A 253 16.08 -7.52 7.76
CA GLN A 253 15.08 -7.25 8.80
C GLN A 253 14.87 -5.75 9.08
N ILE A 254 14.93 -4.94 8.01
CA ILE A 254 14.78 -3.48 8.07
C ILE A 254 13.35 -3.08 7.72
N GLU A 255 12.67 -2.40 8.62
CA GLU A 255 11.29 -1.96 8.38
C GLU A 255 11.20 -0.84 7.33
N HIS A 256 12.08 0.15 7.43
CA HIS A 256 12.09 1.33 6.56
C HIS A 256 13.42 1.44 5.81
N ILE A 257 13.37 1.24 4.49
CA ILE A 257 14.52 1.47 3.61
C ILE A 257 14.42 2.85 2.97
N GLN A 258 15.54 3.57 3.03
CA GLN A 258 15.70 4.85 2.34
C GLN A 258 15.93 4.64 0.85
N PRO A 259 15.54 5.60 0.00
CA PRO A 259 15.86 5.55 -1.41
C PRO A 259 17.37 5.40 -1.64
N LYS A 260 17.75 4.57 -2.61
CA LYS A 260 19.17 4.24 -2.86
C LYS A 260 19.99 5.37 -3.47
N ALA A 261 19.33 6.42 -3.96
CA ALA A 261 19.93 7.62 -4.52
C ALA A 261 18.90 8.75 -4.58
N HIS A 262 19.35 9.93 -5.02
CA HIS A 262 18.48 11.08 -5.22
C HIS A 262 17.39 10.78 -6.26
N ARG A 263 16.13 11.05 -5.87
CA ARG A 263 14.94 10.92 -6.71
C ARG A 263 14.24 12.25 -6.85
N GLN A 264 13.74 12.53 -8.04
CA GLN A 264 12.77 13.60 -8.25
C GLN A 264 11.34 13.05 -8.14
N ALA A 265 10.44 13.86 -7.59
CA ALA A 265 9.02 13.59 -7.54
C ALA A 265 8.31 14.32 -8.70
N ILE A 266 7.62 13.56 -9.53
CA ILE A 266 6.87 14.05 -10.68
C ILE A 266 5.38 13.97 -10.32
N PHE A 267 4.73 15.14 -10.29
CA PHE A 267 3.31 15.25 -10.03
C PHE A 267 2.56 15.48 -11.32
N ARG A 268 1.41 14.81 -11.47
CA ARG A 268 0.45 15.10 -12.54
C ARG A 268 -0.92 15.34 -11.94
N VAL A 269 -1.49 16.48 -12.29
CA VAL A 269 -2.86 16.84 -11.94
C VAL A 269 -3.73 16.39 -13.10
N GLY A 270 -4.64 15.44 -12.85
CA GLY A 270 -5.63 15.03 -13.83
C GLY A 270 -6.85 15.97 -13.83
N GLU A 271 -7.79 15.68 -14.72
CA GLU A 271 -9.00 16.49 -14.88
C GLU A 271 -9.86 16.46 -13.60
N PRO A 272 -10.23 17.63 -13.05
CA PRO A 272 -11.15 17.71 -11.93
C PRO A 272 -12.53 17.13 -12.28
N ILE A 273 -13.05 16.24 -11.43
CA ILE A 273 -14.40 15.68 -11.56
C ILE A 273 -15.34 16.43 -10.63
N ASN A 274 -16.35 17.11 -11.19
CA ASN A 274 -17.42 17.71 -10.38
C ASN A 274 -18.41 16.63 -9.92
N LEU A 275 -18.47 16.40 -8.62
CA LEU A 275 -19.36 15.40 -8.01
C LEU A 275 -20.84 15.75 -8.15
N LYS A 276 -21.17 17.03 -8.39
CA LYS A 276 -22.55 17.47 -8.66
C LYS A 276 -23.20 16.66 -9.79
N HIS A 277 -22.44 16.36 -10.84
CA HIS A 277 -22.92 15.63 -12.01
C HIS A 277 -23.34 14.17 -11.70
N TYR A 278 -22.89 13.62 -10.58
CA TYR A 278 -23.15 12.24 -10.17
C TYR A 278 -24.18 12.13 -9.04
N VAL A 279 -24.78 13.25 -8.60
CA VAL A 279 -25.72 13.25 -7.46
C VAL A 279 -27.00 12.48 -7.77
N THR A 280 -27.51 12.57 -9.01
CA THR A 280 -28.71 11.84 -9.44
C THR A 280 -28.44 10.33 -9.42
N ASP A 281 -27.42 9.89 -10.14
CA ASP A 281 -26.99 8.48 -10.19
C ASP A 281 -26.70 7.93 -8.79
N PHE A 282 -26.04 8.70 -7.93
CA PHE A 282 -25.74 8.30 -6.56
C PHE A 282 -26.99 8.10 -5.67
N ARG A 283 -28.08 8.81 -5.96
CA ARG A 283 -29.36 8.64 -5.24
C ARG A 283 -30.11 7.40 -5.71
N GLU A 284 -29.99 7.05 -6.98
CA GLU A 284 -30.64 5.89 -7.58
C GLU A 284 -29.85 4.59 -7.30
N ASP A 285 -28.55 4.60 -7.57
CA ASP A 285 -27.62 3.50 -7.28
C ASP A 285 -26.36 4.04 -6.59
N LYS A 286 -26.42 4.03 -5.26
CA LYS A 286 -25.31 4.43 -4.40
C LYS A 286 -24.05 3.58 -4.64
N ILE A 287 -24.20 2.26 -4.79
CA ILE A 287 -23.06 1.35 -4.81
C ILE A 287 -22.39 1.39 -6.19
N GLY A 288 -23.19 1.29 -7.26
CA GLY A 288 -22.67 1.34 -8.63
C GLY A 288 -21.99 2.67 -8.94
N THR A 289 -22.58 3.79 -8.54
CA THR A 289 -21.99 5.13 -8.77
C THR A 289 -20.64 5.29 -8.06
N VAL A 290 -20.54 4.85 -6.79
CA VAL A 290 -19.29 4.90 -6.04
C VAL A 290 -18.22 4.02 -6.69
N ASN A 291 -18.57 2.79 -7.08
CA ASN A 291 -17.64 1.87 -7.70
C ASN A 291 -17.14 2.40 -9.06
N HIS A 292 -18.05 2.94 -9.88
CA HIS A 292 -17.71 3.54 -11.16
C HIS A 292 -16.70 4.67 -11.01
N LEU A 293 -16.99 5.65 -10.14
CA LEU A 293 -16.09 6.77 -9.90
C LEU A 293 -14.76 6.35 -9.27
N THR A 294 -14.78 5.35 -8.38
CA THR A 294 -13.58 4.79 -7.76
C THR A 294 -12.65 4.19 -8.81
N GLU A 295 -13.18 3.37 -9.73
CA GLU A 295 -12.39 2.78 -10.81
C GLU A 295 -11.95 3.79 -11.87
N GLN A 296 -12.80 4.77 -12.21
CA GLN A 296 -12.44 5.85 -13.13
C GLN A 296 -11.24 6.65 -12.58
N LEU A 297 -11.28 7.05 -11.31
CA LEU A 297 -10.20 7.79 -10.67
C LEU A 297 -8.93 6.96 -10.55
N ARG A 298 -9.05 5.68 -10.17
CA ARG A 298 -7.90 4.76 -10.11
C ARG A 298 -7.25 4.61 -11.50
N HIS A 299 -8.05 4.42 -12.54
CA HIS A 299 -7.57 4.32 -13.92
C HIS A 299 -6.87 5.60 -14.37
N ASN A 300 -7.43 6.78 -14.08
CA ASN A 300 -6.82 8.07 -14.41
C ASN A 300 -5.45 8.22 -13.74
N VAL A 301 -5.34 7.88 -12.45
CA VAL A 301 -4.06 7.94 -11.73
C VAL A 301 -3.07 6.94 -12.31
N GLN A 302 -3.49 5.70 -12.57
CA GLN A 302 -2.63 4.66 -13.15
C GLN A 302 -2.10 5.03 -14.55
N LYS A 303 -2.97 5.55 -15.42
CA LYS A 303 -2.61 6.01 -16.77
C LYS A 303 -1.53 7.11 -16.71
N ASN A 304 -1.65 8.02 -15.75
CA ASN A 304 -0.69 9.09 -15.56
C ASN A 304 0.67 8.62 -15.01
N LEU A 305 0.80 7.38 -14.52
CA LEU A 305 2.11 6.82 -14.13
C LEU A 305 2.86 6.23 -15.33
N ALA A 306 2.16 5.81 -16.40
CA ALA A 306 2.78 5.12 -17.53
C ALA A 306 3.67 6.04 -18.40
N ASN A 307 3.41 7.35 -18.39
CA ASN A 307 4.12 8.35 -19.20
C ASN A 307 5.28 9.01 -18.42
#